data_AF-A0A3N4HDE1-F1
#
_entry.id   AF-A0A3N4HDE1-F1
#
_cell.length_a   1.000
_cell.length_b   1.000
_cell.length_c   1.000
_cell.angle_alpha   90.00
_cell.angle_beta   90.00
_cell.angle_gamma   90.00
#
_symmetry.space_group_name_H-M   'P 1'
#
loop_
_entity.id
_entity.type
_entity.pdbx_description
1 polymer ?
#
loop_
_entity_poly.entity_id
_entity_poly.type
_entity_poly.pdbx_seq_one_letter_code
_entity_poly.pdbx_strand_id
1 'polypeptide(L)'
;MEILISLFVFLVLYLFKRWIFEIKRKRRRVYYRNKYLKSDEWQRKRYVVFKRDNWRCVYCGAPATQIHHKKYAKRNIGREPIAWLVSICKPCHDAKHQ
;
A
#
# COMPACT_ATOMS: atom_id res chain seq x y z
N MET A 1 16.50 42.19 3.98
CA MET A 1 16.79 41.52 2.69
C MET A 1 17.30 40.10 2.89
N GLU A 2 18.30 39.88 3.74
CA GLU A 2 18.87 38.53 4.00
C GLU A 2 17.84 37.50 4.50
N ILE A 3 17.01 37.87 5.48
CA ILE A 3 15.96 36.98 6.01
C ILE A 3 14.98 36.55 4.91
N LEU A 4 14.58 37.45 4.02
CA LEU A 4 13.66 37.15 2.92
C LEU A 4 14.30 36.18 1.91
N ILE A 5 15.60 36.35 1.62
CA ILE A 5 16.37 35.43 0.76
C ILE A 5 16.45 34.06 1.42
N SER A 6 16.78 33.99 2.72
CA SER A 6 16.85 32.73 3.45
C SER A 6 15.50 32.00 3.45
N LEU A 7 14.40 32.71 3.76
CA LEU A 7 13.05 32.13 3.74
C LEU A 7 12.66 31.63 2.35
N PHE A 8 13.01 32.38 1.29
CA PHE A 8 12.79 31.97 -0.08
C PHE A 8 13.57 30.69 -0.43
N VAL A 9 14.85 30.61 -0.07
CA VAL A 9 15.68 29.40 -0.28
C VAL A 9 15.09 28.20 0.46
N PHE A 10 14.69 28.36 1.73
CA PHE A 10 14.03 27.29 2.48
C PHE A 10 12.72 26.84 1.82
N LEU A 11 11.91 27.77 1.33
CA LEU A 11 10.68 27.47 0.60
C LEU A 11 10.99 26.66 -0.67
N VAL A 12 11.96 27.10 -1.48
CA VAL A 12 12.37 26.40 -2.71
C VAL A 12 12.85 24.98 -2.39
N LEU A 13 13.71 24.80 -1.38
CA LEU A 13 14.19 23.48 -0.96
C LEU A 13 13.05 22.59 -0.46
N TYR A 14 12.10 23.15 0.30
CA TYR A 14 10.92 22.43 0.76
C TYR A 14 10.04 21.98 -0.41
N LEU A 15 9.74 22.87 -1.35
CA LEU A 15 8.97 22.57 -2.56
C LEU A 15 9.66 21.52 -3.42
N PHE A 16 10.97 21.63 -3.61
CA PHE A 16 11.77 20.65 -4.35
C PHE A 16 11.75 19.27 -3.67
N LYS A 17 11.97 19.20 -2.35
CA LYS A 17 11.85 17.94 -1.59
C LYS A 17 10.45 17.34 -1.71
N ARG A 18 9.41 18.16 -1.63
CA ARG A 18 8.01 17.73 -1.79
C ARG A 18 7.76 17.17 -3.18
N TRP A 19 8.27 17.82 -4.22
CA TRP A 19 8.16 17.36 -5.61
C TRP A 19 8.84 16.00 -5.84
N ILE A 20 10.08 15.83 -5.37
CA ILE A 20 10.80 14.54 -5.44
C ILE A 20 10.02 13.45 -4.69
N PHE A 21 9.46 13.77 -3.53
CA PHE A 21 8.65 12.84 -2.76
C PHE A 21 7.39 12.39 -3.53
N GLU A 22 6.67 13.32 -4.18
CA GLU A 22 5.52 13.01 -5.04
C GLU A 22 5.90 12.09 -6.22
N ILE A 23 7.01 12.37 -6.91
CA ILE A 23 7.48 11.52 -8.01
C ILE A 23 7.76 10.10 -7.51
N LYS A 24 8.50 9.96 -6.40
CA LYS A 24 8.80 8.64 -5.82
C LYS A 24 7.53 7.93 -5.38
N ARG A 25 6.57 8.64 -4.77
CA ARG A 25 5.26 8.08 -4.37
C ARG A 25 4.47 7.59 -5.59
N LYS A 26 4.41 8.36 -6.68
CA LYS A 26 3.72 7.99 -7.92
C LYS A 26 4.36 6.76 -8.55
N ARG A 27 5.69 6.75 -8.72
CA ARG A 27 6.44 5.60 -9.26
C ARG A 27 6.19 4.33 -8.44
N ARG A 28 6.24 4.43 -7.10
CA ARG A 28 5.96 3.29 -6.22
C ARG A 28 4.54 2.76 -6.40
N ARG A 29 3.52 3.63 -6.47
CA ARG A 29 2.12 3.21 -6.70
C ARG A 29 1.94 2.51 -8.05
N VAL A 30 2.57 3.03 -9.10
CA VAL A 30 2.54 2.43 -10.44
C VAL A 30 3.19 1.05 -10.42
N TYR A 31 4.39 0.92 -9.86
CA TYR A 31 5.06 -0.37 -9.71
C TYR A 31 4.20 -1.36 -8.90
N TYR A 32 3.66 -0.91 -7.76
CA TYR A 32 2.83 -1.74 -6.90
C TYR A 32 1.62 -2.31 -7.65
N ARG A 33 0.84 -1.44 -8.32
CA ARG A 33 -0.38 -1.83 -9.01
C ARG A 33 -0.13 -2.63 -10.28
N ASN A 34 0.86 -2.23 -11.08
CA ASN A 34 1.04 -2.76 -12.43
C ASN A 34 2.07 -3.88 -12.52
N LYS A 35 2.94 -4.03 -11.52
CA LYS A 35 3.97 -5.08 -11.46
C LYS A 35 3.73 -6.00 -10.27
N TYR A 36 3.87 -5.49 -9.05
CA TYR A 36 3.86 -6.35 -7.86
C TYR A 36 2.53 -7.11 -7.66
N LEU A 37 1.37 -6.44 -7.73
CA LEU A 37 0.07 -7.13 -7.56
C LEU A 37 -0.26 -8.14 -8.68
N LYS A 38 0.52 -8.17 -9.77
CA LYS A 38 0.38 -9.13 -10.87
C LYS A 38 1.48 -10.21 -10.85
N SER A 39 2.41 -10.13 -9.91
CA SER A 39 3.56 -11.03 -9.81
C SER A 39 3.22 -12.34 -9.11
N ASP A 40 4.00 -13.39 -9.38
CA ASP A 40 3.84 -14.69 -8.72
C ASP A 40 4.11 -14.60 -7.22
N GLU A 41 5.03 -13.74 -6.79
CA GLU A 41 5.33 -13.47 -5.39
C GLU A 41 4.08 -13.01 -4.64
N TRP A 42 3.30 -12.11 -5.25
CA TRP A 42 2.04 -11.66 -4.69
C TRP A 42 0.98 -12.77 -4.70
N GLN A 43 0.88 -13.58 -5.76
CA GLN A 43 -0.08 -14.70 -5.79
C GLN A 43 0.21 -15.74 -4.72
N ARG A 44 1.49 -16.10 -4.53
CA ARG A 44 1.93 -16.98 -3.44
C ARG A 44 1.60 -16.38 -2.07
N LYS A 45 1.87 -15.10 -1.87
CA LYS A 45 1.52 -14.40 -0.63
C LYS A 45 0.00 -14.39 -0.38
N ARG A 46 -0.81 -14.09 -1.41
CA ARG A 46 -2.29 -14.17 -1.33
C ARG A 46 -2.75 -15.54 -0.88
N TYR A 47 -2.22 -16.60 -1.48
CA TYR A 47 -2.57 -17.97 -1.13
C TYR A 47 -2.28 -18.27 0.34
N VAL A 48 -1.11 -17.88 0.85
CA VAL A 48 -0.76 -18.09 2.27
C VAL A 48 -1.73 -17.36 3.21
N VAL A 49 -2.15 -16.15 2.87
CA VAL A 49 -3.14 -15.40 3.67
C VAL A 49 -4.51 -16.09 3.63
N PHE A 50 -4.99 -16.50 2.44
CA PHE A 50 -6.23 -17.26 2.32
C PHE A 50 -6.19 -18.56 3.12
N LYS A 51 -5.09 -19.30 3.04
CA LYS A 51 -4.91 -20.54 3.79
C LYS A 51 -4.92 -20.31 5.29
N ARG A 52 -4.22 -19.28 5.78
CA ARG A 52 -4.24 -18.88 7.20
C ARG A 52 -5.65 -18.56 7.69
N ASP A 53 -6.42 -17.86 6.87
CA ASP A 53 -7.77 -17.39 7.21
C ASP A 53 -8.86 -18.41 6.81
N ASN A 54 -8.50 -19.66 6.53
CA ASN A 54 -9.41 -20.74 6.12
C ASN A 54 -10.36 -20.38 4.97
N TRP A 55 -9.90 -19.55 4.03
CA TRP A 55 -10.71 -19.03 2.90
C TRP A 55 -11.99 -18.30 3.34
N ARG A 56 -12.02 -17.81 4.59
CA ARG A 56 -13.16 -17.13 5.20
C ARG A 56 -12.83 -15.66 5.43
N CYS A 57 -13.86 -14.82 5.33
CA CYS A 57 -13.76 -13.41 5.65
C CYS A 57 -13.54 -13.26 7.15
N VAL A 58 -12.45 -12.62 7.55
CA VAL A 58 -12.13 -12.44 8.98
C VAL A 58 -13.13 -11.58 9.74
N TYR A 59 -14.00 -10.84 9.04
CA TYR A 59 -14.98 -9.96 9.67
C TYR A 59 -16.39 -10.54 9.75
N CYS A 60 -16.80 -11.37 8.78
CA CYS A 60 -18.19 -11.86 8.71
C CYS A 60 -18.32 -13.37 8.46
N GLY A 61 -17.22 -14.10 8.29
CA GLY A 61 -17.25 -15.56 8.06
C GLY A 61 -17.73 -16.00 6.66
N ALA A 62 -18.18 -15.09 5.80
CA ALA A 62 -18.49 -15.41 4.40
C ALA A 62 -17.23 -15.87 3.62
N PRO A 63 -17.36 -16.58 2.49
CA PRO A 63 -16.21 -16.90 1.65
C PRO A 63 -15.38 -15.66 1.28
N ALA A 64 -14.08 -15.70 1.52
CA ALA A 64 -13.19 -14.59 1.18
C ALA A 64 -12.78 -14.65 -0.29
N THR A 65 -12.83 -13.50 -0.98
CA THR A 65 -12.47 -13.38 -2.39
C THR A 65 -11.30 -12.42 -2.62
N GLN A 66 -10.96 -11.63 -1.60
CA GLN A 66 -9.99 -10.56 -1.71
C GLN A 66 -9.04 -10.55 -0.50
N ILE A 67 -7.84 -10.02 -0.72
CA ILE A 67 -6.91 -9.70 0.36
C ILE A 67 -6.93 -8.20 0.59
N HIS A 68 -7.27 -7.80 1.82
CA HIS A 68 -7.22 -6.42 2.26
C HIS A 68 -5.90 -6.11 2.95
N HIS A 69 -5.35 -4.94 2.63
CA HIS A 69 -4.12 -4.43 3.25
C HIS A 69 -4.49 -3.53 4.42
N LYS A 70 -4.19 -3.97 5.65
CA LYS A 70 -4.29 -3.13 6.85
C LYS A 70 -3.22 -2.03 6.87
N LYS A 71 -2.08 -2.29 6.23
CA LYS A 71 -0.95 -1.36 6.09
C LYS A 71 -0.26 -1.59 4.73
N TYR A 72 0.28 -0.52 4.16
CA TYR A 72 1.02 -0.57 2.90
C TYR A 72 2.53 -0.37 3.12
N ALA A 73 3.34 -1.18 2.45
CA ALA A 73 4.79 -1.05 2.47
C ALA A 73 5.23 0.23 1.75
N LYS A 74 5.88 1.16 2.48
CA LYS A 74 6.49 2.36 1.87
C LYS A 74 7.82 2.04 1.17
N ARG A 75 8.51 0.99 1.65
CA ARG A 75 9.78 0.43 1.17
C ARG A 75 9.68 -1.10 1.22
N ASN A 76 10.53 -1.81 0.47
CA ASN A 76 10.59 -3.28 0.45
C ASN A 76 9.25 -3.96 0.14
N ILE A 77 8.55 -3.47 -0.89
CA ILE A 77 7.35 -4.12 -1.44
C ILE A 77 7.67 -5.58 -1.76
N GLY A 78 6.82 -6.51 -1.35
CA GLY A 78 7.08 -7.94 -1.46
C GLY A 78 7.52 -8.57 -0.15
N ARG A 79 8.07 -7.79 0.79
CA ARG A 79 8.55 -8.27 2.09
C ARG A 79 7.71 -7.80 3.27
N GLU A 80 6.52 -7.25 3.02
CA GLU A 80 5.62 -6.87 4.09
C GLU A 80 5.13 -8.09 4.90
N PRO A 81 4.96 -7.94 6.23
CA PRO A 81 4.46 -9.00 7.09
C PRO A 81 3.08 -9.48 6.66
N ILE A 82 2.87 -10.80 6.67
CA ILE A 82 1.57 -11.44 6.37
C ILE A 82 0.49 -10.95 7.35
N ALA A 83 0.87 -10.59 8.58
CA ALA A 83 -0.05 -10.00 9.57
C ALA A 83 -0.66 -8.66 9.12
N TRP A 84 -0.11 -7.98 8.11
CA TRP A 84 -0.69 -6.76 7.53
C TRP A 84 -1.79 -7.05 6.50
N LEU A 85 -1.99 -8.31 6.16
CA LEU A 85 -2.95 -8.78 5.17
C LEU A 85 -4.03 -9.62 5.86
N VAL A 86 -5.26 -9.49 5.36
CA VAL A 86 -6.40 -10.31 5.81
C VAL A 86 -7.27 -10.71 4.62
N SER A 87 -7.78 -11.94 4.65
CA SER A 87 -8.76 -12.44 3.69
C SER A 87 -10.15 -11.92 4.05
N ILE A 88 -10.79 -11.27 3.08
CA ILE A 88 -12.14 -10.73 3.25
C ILE A 88 -13.01 -10.94 2.01
N CYS A 89 -14.32 -10.92 2.22
CA CYS A 89 -15.28 -10.89 1.13
C CYS A 89 -15.36 -9.48 0.52
N LYS A 90 -15.86 -9.39 -0.72
CA LYS A 90 -16.01 -8.11 -1.43
C LYS A 90 -16.86 -7.08 -0.66
N PRO A 91 -18.03 -7.40 -0.07
CA PRO A 91 -18.81 -6.43 0.71
C PRO A 91 -18.02 -5.82 1.87
N CYS A 92 -17.33 -6.65 2.66
CA CYS A 92 -16.48 -6.15 3.75
C CYS A 92 -15.28 -5.36 3.23
N HIS A 93 -14.76 -5.67 2.04
CA HIS A 93 -13.66 -4.92 1.44
C HIS A 93 -14.11 -3.53 1.02
N ASP A 94 -15.22 -3.43 0.32
CA ASP A 94 -15.75 -2.15 -0.14
C ASP A 94 -16.12 -1.25 1.05
N ALA A 95 -16.71 -1.81 2.11
CA ALA A 95 -17.01 -1.09 3.36
C ALA A 95 -15.76 -0.57 4.12
N LYS A 96 -14.54 -1.07 3.81
CA LYS A 96 -13.28 -0.59 4.40
C LYS A 96 -12.57 0.47 3.53
N HIS A 97 -13.03 0.70 2.31
CA HIS A 97 -12.51 1.75 1.42
C HIS A 97 -13.48 2.92 1.25
N GLN A 98 -14.63 2.89 1.94
CA GLN A 98 -15.43 4.07 2.27
C GLN A 98 -14.75 4.87 3.38
#